data_AF-A0AB37UA30-F1
#
_entry.id   AF-A0AB37UA30-F1
#
_cell.length_a   1.000
_cell.length_b   1.000
_cell.length_c   1.000
_cell.angle_alpha   90.00
_cell.angle_beta   90.00
_cell.angle_gamma   90.00
#
_symmetry.space_group_name_H-M   'P 1'
#
loop_
_entity.id
_entity.type
_entity.pdbx_description
1 polymer ?
#
loop_
_entity_poly.entity_id
_entity_poly.type
_entity_poly.pdbx_seq_one_letter_code
_entity_poly.pdbx_strand_id
1 'polypeptide(L)'
;MGVVVTEANASERLGAIVALLEECYNSKTLELIWVDSGYSGENFASAVMVVCGAEVEVVKRITDGFEVLPRRWVVERTFGWLGRYRRLSKDYELLPEVSESMIYAAMVRLMLRRLAA
;
A
#
# COMPACT_ATOMS: atom_id res chain seq x y z
N MET A 1 1.69 2.29 -9.99
CA MET A 1 1.33 1.32 -8.92
C MET A 1 2.60 0.55 -8.58
N GLY A 2 3.21 0.86 -7.45
CA GLY A 2 4.36 0.14 -6.90
C GLY A 2 3.92 -0.91 -5.87
N VAL A 3 4.63 -2.03 -5.84
CA VAL A 3 4.45 -3.12 -4.89
C VAL A 3 5.85 -3.55 -4.45
N VAL A 4 6.06 -3.64 -3.15
CA VAL A 4 7.29 -4.14 -2.54
C VAL A 4 6.90 -5.23 -1.55
N VAL A 5 7.53 -6.41 -1.66
CA VAL A 5 7.38 -7.51 -0.72
C VAL A 5 8.69 -7.68 0.04
N THR A 6 8.60 -7.68 1.36
CA THR A 6 9.75 -7.78 2.26
C THR A 6 9.64 -9.02 3.14
N GLU A 7 10.74 -9.43 3.80
CA GLU A 7 10.63 -10.42 4.86
C GLU A 7 9.75 -9.95 6.03
N ALA A 8 9.22 -10.90 6.80
CA ALA A 8 8.27 -10.62 7.88
C ALA A 8 8.85 -9.79 9.05
N ASN A 9 10.18 -9.75 9.20
CA ASN A 9 10.86 -8.95 10.22
C ASN A 9 11.29 -7.56 9.72
N ALA A 10 11.08 -7.26 8.43
CA ALA A 10 11.42 -5.96 7.88
C ALA A 10 10.53 -4.86 8.49
N SER A 11 11.07 -3.66 8.60
CA SER A 11 10.28 -2.52 9.05
C SER A 11 9.30 -2.09 7.96
N GLU A 12 8.00 -2.16 8.27
CA GLU A 12 6.93 -1.70 7.38
C GLU A 12 7.11 -0.24 6.95
N ARG A 13 7.65 0.61 7.84
CA ARG A 13 7.94 2.02 7.54
C ARG A 13 9.04 2.17 6.50
N LEU A 14 10.11 1.38 6.61
CA LEU A 14 11.18 1.40 5.61
C LEU A 14 10.69 0.84 4.27
N GLY A 15 9.95 -0.29 4.30
CA GLY A 15 9.34 -0.87 3.11
C GLY A 15 8.42 0.11 2.38
N ALA A 16 7.63 0.90 3.12
CA ALA A 16 6.80 1.94 2.52
C ALA A 16 7.61 3.05 1.84
N ILE A 17 8.74 3.48 2.42
CA ILE A 17 9.62 4.47 1.77
C ILE A 17 10.23 3.91 0.48
N VAL A 18 10.62 2.63 0.47
CA VAL A 18 11.12 1.96 -0.75
C VAL A 18 10.05 1.92 -1.83
N ALA A 19 8.82 1.53 -1.48
CA ALA A 19 7.69 1.52 -2.42
C ALA A 19 7.37 2.92 -2.97
N LEU A 20 7.47 3.96 -2.12
CA LEU A 20 7.22 5.33 -2.51
C LEU A 20 8.33 5.91 -3.41
N LEU A 21 9.59 5.52 -3.21
CA LEU A 21 10.69 5.93 -4.10
C LEU A 21 10.42 5.55 -5.56
N GLU A 22 9.90 4.35 -5.79
CA GLU A 22 9.57 3.88 -7.15
C GLU A 22 8.34 4.59 -7.73
N GLU A 23 7.30 4.80 -6.93
CA GLU A 23 6.04 5.37 -7.41
C GLU A 23 6.12 6.90 -7.60
N CYS A 24 6.72 7.61 -6.65
CA CYS A 24 6.80 9.07 -6.67
C CYS A 24 7.72 9.59 -7.78
N TYR A 25 8.66 8.78 -8.26
CA TYR A 25 9.39 9.09 -9.49
C TYR A 25 8.46 9.32 -10.69
N ASN A 26 7.35 8.58 -10.74
CA ASN A 26 6.41 8.60 -11.87
C ASN A 26 5.21 9.53 -11.66
N SER A 27 4.99 10.03 -10.44
CA SER A 27 3.83 10.85 -10.08
C SER A 27 4.23 12.22 -9.55
N LYS A 28 4.06 13.26 -10.38
CA LYS A 28 4.32 14.66 -9.98
C LYS A 28 3.14 15.36 -9.31
N THR A 29 2.00 14.69 -9.19
CA THR A 29 0.75 15.26 -8.68
C THR A 29 0.35 14.70 -7.30
N LEU A 30 1.25 13.95 -6.66
CA LEU A 30 0.96 13.37 -5.36
C LEU A 30 1.24 14.40 -4.27
N GLU A 31 0.19 14.92 -3.64
CA GLU A 31 0.29 15.96 -2.61
C GLU A 31 0.09 15.42 -1.19
N LEU A 32 -0.66 14.32 -1.03
CA LEU A 32 -1.10 13.82 0.26
C LEU A 32 -1.17 12.29 0.30
N ILE A 33 -0.62 11.69 1.35
CA ILE A 33 -0.65 10.25 1.61
C ILE A 33 -1.33 9.99 2.96
N TRP A 34 -2.43 9.23 2.94
CA TRP A 34 -3.07 8.73 4.16
C TRP A 34 -2.39 7.47 4.66
N VAL A 35 -2.09 7.42 5.94
CA VAL A 35 -1.49 6.26 6.60
C VAL A 35 -2.22 5.90 7.89
N ASP A 36 -2.04 4.69 8.39
CA ASP A 36 -2.55 4.32 9.71
C ASP A 36 -1.61 4.77 10.85
N SER A 37 -2.03 4.54 12.10
CA SER A 37 -1.25 4.91 13.29
C SER A 37 0.12 4.22 13.38
N GLY A 38 0.34 3.10 12.69
CA GLY A 38 1.60 2.38 12.62
C GLY A 38 2.70 3.17 11.91
N TYR A 39 2.34 4.09 11.02
CA TYR A 39 3.25 4.97 10.27
C TYR A 39 3.39 6.38 10.89
N SER A 40 2.95 6.57 12.13
CA SER A 40 3.06 7.85 12.82
C SER A 40 4.50 8.26 13.16
N GLY A 41 4.74 9.57 13.25
CA GLY A 41 5.99 10.17 13.70
C GLY A 41 6.67 11.07 12.65
N GLU A 42 7.39 12.08 13.12
CA GLU A 42 8.02 13.10 12.27
C GLU A 42 9.05 12.53 11.30
N ASN A 43 9.81 11.50 11.72
CA ASN A 43 10.82 10.86 10.87
C ASN A 43 10.21 10.26 9.59
N PHE A 44 9.06 9.60 9.71
CA PHE A 44 8.40 8.99 8.55
C PHE A 44 7.80 10.08 7.64
N ALA A 45 7.10 11.06 8.20
CA ALA A 45 6.56 12.18 7.44
C ALA A 45 7.65 12.97 6.71
N SER A 46 8.78 13.21 7.37
CA SER A 46 9.93 13.89 6.75
C SER A 46 10.54 13.08 5.61
N ALA A 47 10.66 11.76 5.77
CA ALA A 47 11.15 10.89 4.70
C ALA A 47 10.21 10.90 3.49
N VAL A 48 8.89 10.84 3.69
CA VAL A 48 7.90 10.95 2.62
C VAL A 48 7.96 12.31 1.93
N MET A 49 8.11 13.40 2.69
CA MET A 49 8.26 14.74 2.12
C MET A 49 9.51 14.83 1.23
N VAL A 50 10.65 14.26 1.66
CA VAL A 50 11.89 14.26 0.87
C VAL A 50 11.75 13.41 -0.40
N VAL A 51 11.09 12.26 -0.32
CA VAL A 51 10.98 11.31 -1.43
C VAL A 51 9.91 11.71 -2.45
N CYS A 52 8.78 12.20 -1.97
CA CYS A 52 7.57 12.41 -2.79
C CYS A 52 7.12 13.87 -2.86
N GLY A 53 7.62 14.75 -1.98
CA GLY A 53 7.06 16.10 -1.84
C GLY A 53 5.62 16.12 -1.30
N ALA A 54 5.18 15.02 -0.68
CA ALA A 54 3.82 14.83 -0.23
C ALA A 54 3.71 14.93 1.30
N GLU A 55 2.58 15.47 1.79
CA GLU A 55 2.23 15.45 3.20
C GLU A 55 1.72 14.07 3.63
N VAL A 56 1.88 13.76 4.92
CA VAL A 56 1.39 12.51 5.51
C VAL A 56 0.30 12.81 6.52
N GLU A 57 -0.89 12.27 6.29
CA GLU A 57 -2.01 12.35 7.21
C GLU A 57 -2.25 11.00 7.88
N VAL A 58 -2.10 10.96 9.20
CA VAL A 58 -2.34 9.76 10.00
C VAL A 58 -3.83 9.65 10.32
N VAL A 59 -4.48 8.62 9.78
CA VAL A 59 -5.87 8.26 10.09
C VAL A 59 -5.91 7.63 11.48
N LYS A 60 -6.33 8.41 12.48
CA LYS A 60 -6.44 7.98 13.88
C LYS A 60 -7.81 7.39 14.18
N ARG A 61 -7.85 6.52 15.19
CA ARG A 61 -9.11 6.16 15.87
C ARG A 61 -9.64 7.37 16.64
N ILE A 62 -10.94 7.59 16.54
CA ILE A 62 -11.71 8.67 17.17
C ILE A 62 -12.37 8.14 18.45
N THR A 63 -12.78 6.86 18.48
CA THR A 63 -13.44 6.23 19.64
C THR A 63 -12.78 4.92 20.08
N ASP A 64 -13.03 4.51 21.34
CA ASP A 64 -12.58 3.23 21.90
C ASP A 64 -13.40 2.01 21.39
N GLY A 65 -14.45 2.26 20.61
CA GLY A 65 -15.34 1.25 20.02
C GLY A 65 -14.99 0.89 18.57
N PHE A 66 -15.79 0.02 17.96
CA PHE A 66 -15.71 -0.21 16.52
C PHE A 66 -16.36 0.96 15.77
N GLU A 67 -15.58 1.62 14.93
CA GLU A 67 -16.06 2.65 14.02
C GLU A 67 -15.44 2.49 12.64
N VAL A 68 -16.18 2.93 11.62
CA VAL A 68 -15.68 2.94 10.24
C VAL A 68 -14.75 4.13 10.08
N LEU A 69 -13.45 3.86 10.00
CA LEU A 69 -12.46 4.90 9.73
C LEU A 69 -12.58 5.41 8.28
N PRO A 70 -12.61 6.74 8.07
CA PRO A 70 -12.62 7.31 6.73
C PRO A 70 -11.46 6.75 5.89
N ARG A 71 -11.74 6.43 4.62
CA ARG A 71 -10.77 5.95 3.59
C ARG A 71 -10.09 4.60 3.84
N ARG A 72 -10.13 4.03 5.06
CA ARG A 72 -9.56 2.69 5.36
C ARG A 72 -10.11 1.59 4.46
N TRP A 73 -11.38 1.70 4.09
CA TRP A 73 -12.06 0.77 3.16
C TRP A 73 -11.36 0.65 1.80
N VAL A 74 -10.57 1.66 1.38
CA VAL A 74 -9.82 1.61 0.11
C VAL A 74 -8.74 0.53 0.17
N VAL A 75 -8.00 0.45 1.28
CA VAL A 75 -6.95 -0.55 1.53
C VAL A 75 -7.58 -1.94 1.66
N GLU A 76 -8.61 -2.06 2.51
CA GLU A 76 -9.32 -3.32 2.74
C GLU A 76 -9.94 -3.88 1.45
N ARG A 77 -10.46 -3.00 0.59
CA ARG A 77 -10.99 -3.37 -0.72
C ARG A 77 -9.90 -3.92 -1.65
N THR A 78 -8.71 -3.32 -1.68
CA THR A 78 -7.58 -3.82 -2.46
C THR A 78 -7.20 -5.23 -2.00
N PHE A 79 -7.06 -5.47 -0.69
CA PHE A 79 -6.83 -6.81 -0.15
C PHE A 79 -7.99 -7.76 -0.43
N GLY A 80 -9.24 -7.28 -0.40
CA GLY A 80 -10.41 -8.05 -0.78
C GLY A 80 -10.41 -8.47 -2.25
N TRP A 81 -9.82 -7.69 -3.16
CA TRP A 81 -9.60 -8.11 -4.54
C TRP A 81 -8.50 -9.16 -4.65
N LEU A 82 -7.35 -8.94 -3.98
CA LEU A 82 -6.23 -9.89 -4.00
C LEU A 82 -6.62 -11.24 -3.41
N GLY A 83 -7.34 -11.26 -2.28
CA GLY A 83 -7.79 -12.48 -1.61
C GLY A 83 -8.77 -13.35 -2.42
N ARG A 84 -9.40 -12.80 -3.48
CA ARG A 84 -10.23 -13.59 -4.41
C ARG A 84 -9.40 -14.41 -5.41
N TYR A 85 -8.10 -14.12 -5.53
CA TYR A 85 -7.18 -14.91 -6.34
C TYR A 85 -6.59 -16.01 -5.48
N ARG A 86 -6.84 -17.28 -5.85
CA ARG A 86 -6.40 -18.47 -5.10
C ARG A 86 -4.91 -18.47 -4.75
N ARG A 87 -4.05 -17.89 -5.58
CA ARG A 87 -2.60 -17.82 -5.32
C ARG A 87 -2.18 -16.69 -4.39
N LEU A 88 -3.06 -15.73 -4.13
CA LEU A 88 -2.80 -14.62 -3.21
C LEU A 88 -3.62 -14.75 -1.92
N SER A 89 -4.39 -15.83 -1.76
CA SER A 89 -5.15 -16.07 -0.52
C SER A 89 -4.27 -16.45 0.67
N LYS A 90 -3.05 -16.90 0.39
CA LYS A 90 -1.97 -17.21 1.34
C LYS A 90 -0.64 -16.86 0.67
N ASP A 91 0.40 -16.72 1.48
CA ASP A 91 1.75 -16.60 1.00
C ASP A 91 2.25 -17.99 0.55
N TYR A 92 2.25 -18.22 -0.76
CA TYR A 92 2.64 -19.49 -1.37
C TYR A 92 4.01 -19.43 -2.04
N GLU A 93 4.49 -18.23 -2.35
CA GLU A 93 5.67 -18.05 -3.17
C GLU A 93 6.90 -17.94 -2.25
N LEU A 94 8.01 -18.58 -2.64
CA LEU A 94 9.24 -18.59 -1.84
C LEU A 94 10.01 -17.27 -1.95
N LEU A 95 9.94 -16.65 -3.13
CA LEU A 95 10.74 -15.49 -3.50
C LEU A 95 9.85 -14.25 -3.53
N PRO A 96 10.24 -13.15 -2.86
CA PRO A 96 9.47 -11.88 -2.85
C PRO A 96 9.13 -11.38 -4.25
N GLU A 97 10.05 -11.51 -5.21
CA GLU A 97 9.89 -11.05 -6.59
C GLU A 97 8.76 -11.81 -7.32
N VAL A 98 8.57 -13.09 -6.96
CA VAL A 98 7.46 -13.90 -7.48
C VAL A 98 6.15 -13.44 -6.85
N SER A 99 6.12 -13.19 -5.54
CA SER A 99 4.95 -12.62 -4.85
C SER A 99 4.52 -11.28 -5.47
N GLU A 100 5.46 -10.37 -5.71
CA GLU A 100 5.20 -9.09 -6.39
C GLU A 100 4.62 -9.29 -7.79
N SER A 101 5.23 -10.16 -8.59
CA SER A 101 4.77 -10.48 -9.95
C SER A 101 3.32 -10.99 -9.95
N MET A 102 2.94 -11.79 -8.95
CA MET A 102 1.58 -12.31 -8.82
C MET A 102 0.56 -11.24 -8.42
N ILE A 103 0.96 -10.27 -7.59
CA ILE A 103 0.12 -9.10 -7.26
C ILE A 103 -0.10 -8.24 -8.50
N TYR A 104 0.97 -7.97 -9.28
CA TYR A 104 0.86 -7.23 -10.54
C TYR A 104 -0.08 -7.92 -11.53
N ALA A 105 0.07 -9.24 -11.74
CA ALA A 105 -0.78 -10.00 -12.64
C ALA A 105 -2.27 -9.94 -12.23
N ALA A 106 -2.55 -10.04 -10.92
CA ALA A 106 -3.91 -9.93 -10.39
C ALA A 106 -4.52 -8.54 -10.62
N MET A 107 -3.74 -7.47 -10.42
CA MET A 107 -4.19 -6.10 -10.62
C MET A 107 -4.37 -5.74 -12.09
N VAL A 108 -3.47 -6.18 -12.97
CA VAL A 108 -3.63 -6.02 -14.43
C VAL A 108 -4.93 -6.67 -14.90
N ARG A 109 -5.20 -7.91 -14.50
CA ARG A 109 -6.45 -8.59 -14.86
C ARG A 109 -7.69 -7.85 -14.34
N LEU A 110 -7.64 -7.32 -13.11
CA LEU A 110 -8.73 -6.55 -12.52
C LEU A 110 -8.99 -5.25 -13.30
N MET A 111 -7.93 -4.50 -13.61
CA MET A 111 -8.03 -3.24 -14.35
C MET A 111 -8.52 -3.46 -15.78
N LEU A 112 -8.01 -4.47 -16.49
CA LEU A 112 -8.48 -4.82 -17.84
C LEU A 112 -9.98 -5.15 -17.86
N ARG A 113 -10.47 -5.90 -16.87
CA ARG A 113 -11.91 -6.21 -16.74
C ARG A 113 -12.76 -4.98 -16.48
N ARG A 114 -12.25 -3.96 -15.81
CA ARG A 114 -12.97 -2.71 -15.56
C ARG A 114 -12.96 -1.78 -16.75
N LEU A 115 -11.90 -1.83 -17.57
CA LEU A 115 -11.80 -1.01 -18.76
C LEU A 115 -12.69 -1.51 -19.89
N ALA A 116 -12.86 -2.84 -20.00
CA ALA A 116 -13.63 -3.48 -21.06
C ALA A 116 -15.11 -3.75 -20.71
N ALA A 117 -15.55 -3.36 -19.51
CA ALA A 117 -16.93 -3.52 -19.03
C ALA A 117 -17.69 -2.19 -19.16
#